data_AF-A0A924B1Z1-F1
#
_entry.id   AF-A0A924B1Z1-F1
#
_cell.length_a   1.000
_cell.length_b   1.000
_cell.length_c   1.000
_cell.angle_alpha   90.00
_cell.angle_beta   90.00
_cell.angle_gamma   90.00
#
_symmetry.space_group_name_H-M   'P 1'
#
loop_
_entity.id
_entity.type
_entity.pdbx_description
1 polymer ?
#
loop_
_entity_poly.entity_id
_entity_poly.type
_entity_poly.pdbx_seq_one_letter_code
_entity_poly.pdbx_strand_id
1 'polypeptide(L)'
;MESDILALVRQDVEMTDADLKLRSLKIKRWLRTNEVALYLGTSQGAIRNMVLRGQLKAKKCFGRNFFDKTEIDAQMDSPNKFNFRRF
;
A
#
# COMPACT_ATOMS: atom_id res chain seq x y z
N MET A 1 29.88 22.55 -12.30
CA MET A 1 30.40 21.40 -11.51
C MET A 1 29.86 21.39 -10.08
N GLU A 2 30.21 22.33 -9.20
CA GLU A 2 29.59 22.39 -7.84
C GLU A 2 28.07 22.68 -7.89
N SER A 3 27.63 23.48 -8.86
CA SER A 3 26.22 23.76 -9.15
C SER A 3 25.40 22.52 -9.50
N ASP A 4 26.01 21.59 -10.23
CA ASP A 4 25.32 20.40 -10.77
C ASP A 4 25.21 19.32 -9.68
N ILE A 5 26.23 19.22 -8.81
CA ILE A 5 26.18 18.39 -7.61
C ILE A 5 25.11 18.90 -6.64
N LEU A 6 25.05 20.23 -6.42
CA LEU A 6 24.02 20.84 -5.58
C LEU A 6 22.61 20.67 -6.18
N ALA A 7 22.46 20.66 -7.50
CA ALA A 7 21.17 20.38 -8.15
C ALA A 7 20.74 18.92 -8.00
N LEU A 8 21.68 17.97 -8.09
CA LEU A 8 21.42 16.54 -7.87
C LEU A 8 21.02 16.26 -6.42
N VAL A 9 21.77 16.81 -5.46
CA VAL A 9 21.51 16.64 -4.01
C VAL A 9 20.18 17.29 -3.62
N ARG A 10 19.77 18.40 -4.24
CA ARG A 10 18.45 19.00 -4.02
C ARG A 10 17.31 18.10 -4.50
N GLN A 11 17.48 17.40 -5.63
CA GLN A 11 16.48 16.45 -6.12
C GLN A 11 16.34 15.22 -5.21
N ASP A 12 17.42 14.75 -4.59
CA ASP A 12 17.37 13.63 -3.64
C ASP A 12 16.72 13.99 -2.29
N VAL A 13 16.66 15.28 -1.94
CA VAL A 13 16.13 15.77 -0.65
C VAL A 13 14.63 16.09 -0.71
N GLU A 14 14.05 16.28 -1.90
CA GLU A 14 12.59 16.45 -2.05
C GLU A 14 11.86 15.10 -2.13
N MET A 15 11.88 14.35 -1.02
CA MET A 15 11.00 13.19 -0.87
C MET A 15 9.61 13.67 -0.48
N THR A 16 8.61 13.37 -1.31
CA THR A 16 7.23 13.80 -1.06
C THR A 16 6.62 13.07 0.15
N ASP A 17 5.63 13.67 0.80
CA ASP A 17 4.87 13.04 1.90
C ASP A 17 4.29 11.67 1.52
N ALA A 18 3.92 11.50 0.24
CA ALA A 18 3.41 10.24 -0.28
C ALA A 18 4.49 9.14 -0.28
N ASP A 19 5.73 9.49 -0.67
CA ASP A 19 6.86 8.56 -0.69
C ASP A 19 7.32 8.16 0.71
N LEU A 20 7.35 9.12 1.64
CA LEU A 20 7.57 8.87 3.07
C LEU A 20 6.53 7.88 3.61
N LYS A 21 5.27 8.10 3.27
CA LYS A 21 4.17 7.23 3.69
C LYS A 21 4.32 5.84 3.10
N LEU A 22 4.62 5.73 1.80
CA LEU A 22 4.84 4.44 1.13
C LEU A 22 5.99 3.64 1.77
N ARG A 23 7.11 4.31 2.07
CA ARG A 23 8.25 3.68 2.77
C ARG A 23 7.86 3.20 4.16
N SER A 24 7.09 3.98 4.91
CA SER A 24 6.60 3.57 6.24
C SER A 24 5.69 2.33 6.19
N LEU A 25 4.94 2.15 5.10
CA LEU A 25 4.08 0.97 4.92
C LEU A 25 4.87 -0.33 4.75
N LYS A 26 6.12 -0.27 4.28
CA LYS A 26 6.96 -1.47 4.15
C LYS A 26 7.26 -2.11 5.52
N ILE A 27 7.35 -1.30 6.57
CA ILE A 27 7.66 -1.74 7.94
C ILE A 27 6.38 -2.12 8.70
N LYS A 28 5.27 -1.46 8.39
CA LYS A 28 4.01 -1.59 9.14
C LYS A 28 3.29 -2.90 8.81
N ARG A 29 3.11 -3.76 9.81
CA ARG A 29 2.35 -5.03 9.66
C ARG A 29 0.85 -4.84 9.46
N TRP A 30 0.22 -3.97 10.26
CA TRP A 30 -1.23 -3.76 10.22
C TRP A 30 -1.58 -2.50 9.44
N LEU A 31 -2.29 -2.67 8.33
CA LEU A 31 -2.63 -1.59 7.41
C LEU A 31 -4.12 -1.23 7.52
N ARG A 32 -4.45 0.05 7.42
CA ARG A 32 -5.84 0.52 7.22
C ARG A 32 -6.23 0.48 5.75
N THR A 33 -7.53 0.57 5.44
CA THR A 33 -8.04 0.51 4.05
C THR A 33 -7.32 1.45 3.07
N ASN A 34 -7.03 2.69 3.48
CA ASN A 34 -6.31 3.66 2.65
C ASN A 34 -4.83 3.31 2.48
N GLU A 35 -4.21 2.70 3.50
CA GLU A 35 -2.83 2.26 3.47
C GLU A 35 -2.69 1.01 2.60
N VAL A 36 -3.64 0.06 2.68
CA VAL A 36 -3.70 -1.09 1.76
C VAL A 36 -3.89 -0.64 0.32
N ALA A 37 -4.78 0.34 0.09
CA ALA A 37 -4.98 0.91 -1.24
C ALA A 37 -3.68 1.47 -1.81
N LEU A 38 -2.92 2.23 -1.01
CA LEU A 38 -1.61 2.73 -1.40
C LEU A 38 -0.59 1.60 -1.62
N TYR A 39 -0.57 0.61 -0.72
CA TYR A 39 0.35 -0.54 -0.79
C TYR A 39 0.15 -1.39 -2.04
N LEU A 40 -1.11 -1.62 -2.43
CA LEU A 40 -1.48 -2.43 -3.60
C LEU A 40 -1.57 -1.60 -4.90
N GLY A 41 -1.37 -0.28 -4.84
CA GLY A 41 -1.50 0.60 -6.00
C GLY A 41 -2.92 0.64 -6.57
N THR A 42 -3.95 0.68 -5.72
CA THR A 42 -5.36 0.64 -6.10
C THR A 42 -6.23 1.65 -5.34
N SER A 43 -7.53 1.69 -5.62
CA SER A 43 -8.47 2.59 -4.96
C SER A 43 -9.04 1.99 -3.66
N GLN A 44 -9.46 2.83 -2.71
CA GLN A 44 -10.14 2.35 -1.49
C GLN A 44 -11.45 1.61 -1.80
N GLY A 45 -12.15 2.01 -2.87
CA GLY A 45 -13.35 1.32 -3.35
C GLY A 45 -13.04 -0.11 -3.81
N ALA A 46 -11.93 -0.30 -4.54
CA ALA A 46 -11.47 -1.63 -4.92
C ALA A 46 -11.16 -2.49 -3.70
N ILE A 47 -10.49 -1.95 -2.66
CA ILE A 47 -10.26 -2.67 -1.40
C ILE A 47 -11.58 -3.11 -0.75
N ARG A 48 -12.58 -2.22 -0.68
CA ARG A 48 -13.91 -2.56 -0.13
C ARG A 48 -14.57 -3.69 -0.92
N ASN A 49 -14.52 -3.63 -2.25
CA ASN A 49 -15.07 -4.68 -3.11
C ASN A 49 -14.32 -6.01 -2.91
N MET A 50 -13.00 -6.00 -2.75
CA MET A 50 -12.22 -7.20 -2.45
C MET A 50 -12.60 -7.82 -1.11
N VAL A 51 -12.86 -7.01 -0.08
CA VAL A 51 -13.36 -7.50 1.22
C VAL A 51 -14.74 -8.12 1.07
N LEU A 52 -15.67 -7.45 0.37
CA LEU A 52 -17.03 -7.97 0.14
C LEU A 52 -17.03 -9.28 -0.66
N ARG A 53 -16.06 -9.45 -1.57
CA ARG A 53 -15.86 -10.68 -2.36
C ARG A 53 -15.10 -11.78 -1.60
N GLY A 54 -14.68 -11.53 -0.36
CA GLY A 54 -13.89 -12.49 0.43
C GLY A 54 -12.44 -12.68 -0.05
N GLN A 55 -11.95 -11.80 -0.91
CA GLN A 55 -10.58 -11.86 -1.44
C GLN A 55 -9.56 -11.31 -0.42
N LEU A 56 -9.94 -10.27 0.32
CA LEU A 56 -9.14 -9.71 1.42
C LEU A 56 -9.82 -9.95 2.76
N LYS A 57 -9.05 -10.41 3.74
CA LYS A 57 -9.52 -10.60 5.11
C LYS A 57 -9.28 -9.33 5.92
N ALA A 58 -10.36 -8.71 6.39
CA ALA A 58 -10.31 -7.56 7.29
C ALA A 58 -10.55 -8.00 8.73
N LYS A 59 -9.73 -7.49 9.67
CA LYS A 59 -9.98 -7.55 11.11
C LYS A 59 -10.57 -6.23 11.57
N LYS A 60 -11.72 -6.29 12.26
CA LYS A 60 -12.40 -5.10 12.77
C LYS A 60 -11.85 -4.76 14.15
N CYS A 61 -11.39 -3.52 14.34
CA CYS A 61 -10.88 -3.01 15.61
C CYS A 61 -11.30 -1.56 15.77
N PHE A 62 -11.94 -1.20 16.89
CA PHE A 62 -12.46 0.15 17.16
C PHE A 62 -13.25 0.77 15.99
N GLY A 63 -14.15 -0.02 15.38
CA GLY A 63 -14.98 0.44 14.26
C GLY A 63 -14.25 0.62 12.93
N ARG A 64 -12.96 0.26 12.84
CA ARG A 64 -12.14 0.37 11.62
C ARG A 64 -11.67 -1.00 11.15
N ASN A 65 -11.45 -1.12 9.84
CA ASN A 65 -10.88 -2.32 9.24
C ASN A 65 -9.36 -2.21 9.21
N PHE A 66 -8.72 -3.27 9.66
CA PHE A 66 -7.28 -3.48 9.60
C PHE A 66 -6.97 -4.75 8.83
N PHE A 67 -5.84 -4.75 8.13
CA PHE A 67 -5.40 -5.83 7.26
C PHE A 67 -3.99 -6.24 7.65
N ASP A 68 -3.72 -7.55 7.74
CA ASP A 68 -2.38 -8.05 8.00
C ASP A 68 -1.60 -8.07 6.67
N LYS A 69 -0.54 -7.27 6.59
CA LYS A 69 0.34 -7.20 5.42
C LYS A 69 0.90 -8.57 5.05
N THR A 70 1.21 -9.41 6.04
CA THR A 70 1.76 -10.76 5.78
C THR A 70 0.75 -11.69 5.10
N GLU A 71 -0.54 -11.57 5.46
CA GLU A 71 -1.61 -12.29 4.78
C GLU A 71 -1.80 -11.80 3.35
N ILE A 72 -1.71 -10.47 3.14
CA ILE A 72 -1.78 -9.86 1.81
C ILE A 72 -0.63 -10.38 0.92
N ASP A 73 0.61 -10.30 1.40
CA ASP A 73 1.80 -10.74 0.66
C ASP A 73 1.70 -12.23 0.29
N ALA A 74 1.31 -13.08 1.25
CA ALA A 74 1.13 -14.52 1.00
C ALA A 74 0.04 -14.82 -0.05
N GLN A 75 -0.99 -13.98 -0.14
CA GLN A 75 -2.01 -14.10 -1.18
C GLN A 75 -1.50 -13.62 -2.55
N MET A 76 -0.57 -12.65 -2.61
CA MET A 76 0.02 -12.11 -3.85
C MET A 76 0.96 -13.10 -4.51
N ASP A 77 1.69 -13.88 -3.72
CA ASP A 77 2.56 -14.96 -4.20
C ASP A 77 1.77 -16.16 -4.73
N SER A 78 0.44 -16.20 -4.51
CA SER A 78 -0.41 -17.26 -5.05
C SER A 78 -0.80 -16.96 -6.50
N PRO A 79 -0.48 -17.85 -7.46
CA PRO A 79 -0.67 -17.57 -8.90
C PRO A 79 -2.14 -17.45 -9.35
N ASN A 80 -3.12 -17.65 -8.45
CA ASN A 80 -4.52 -17.88 -8.85
C ASN A 80 -5.58 -17.06 -8.09
N LYS A 81 -5.24 -15.93 -7.42
CA LYS A 81 -6.24 -15.20 -6.61
C LYS A 81 -6.35 -13.69 -6.78
N PHE A 82 -5.33 -13.01 -7.30
CA PHE A 82 -5.40 -11.56 -7.50
C PHE A 82 -5.41 -11.17 -8.97
N ASN A 83 -6.61 -11.04 -9.54
CA ASN A 83 -6.78 -10.39 -10.83
C ASN A 83 -7.15 -8.92 -10.61
N PHE A 84 -6.14 -8.06 -10.46
CA PHE A 84 -6.30 -6.61 -10.30
C PHE A 84 -6.89 -5.92 -11.55
N ARG A 85 -7.06 -6.65 -12.66
CA ARG A 85 -7.38 -6.10 -14.01
C ARG A 85 -8.88 -5.86 -14.28
N ARG A 86 -9.75 -5.86 -13.26
CA ARG A 86 -11.21 -5.67 -13.43
C ARG A 86 -11.80 -4.54 -12.57
N PHE A 87 -11.03 -3.48 -12.35
CA PHE A 87 -11.50 -2.25 -11.73
C PHE A 87 -11.51 -1.11 -12.74
#